data_AF-A0A9N9K3N4-F1
#
_entry.id   AF-A0A9N9K3N4-F1
#
_cell.length_a   1.000
_cell.length_b   1.000
_cell.length_c   1.000
_cell.angle_alpha   90.00
_cell.angle_beta   90.00
_cell.angle_gamma   90.00
#
_symmetry.space_group_name_H-M   'P 1'
#
loop_
_entity.id
_entity.type
_entity.pdbx_description
1 polymer ?
#
loop_
_entity_poly.entity_id
_entity_poly.type
_entity_poly.pdbx_seq_one_letter_code
_entity_poly.pdbx_strand_id
1 'polypeptide(L)'
;KEDFRGLSNKYYFIKTDLKETTIEAYKRINEESKAIAEKTNRQVDMRKSGSYTLTSLKLFRKTTLAPKRSEKIDEKENAWLNLASTGALVFAEKYEGEAIQYDVNSMYIYEMLKKEASWPIATGKFRTIDVSLVEKWNKFPYGIFKATIEGNPPKKSLQCTRYLRYNPHRIYTHFDLECAKRNGLKVYLLDESPNALIYKKNTCISGSDMFGKWGNILYNIKKEGGTAGKVSKALLVSLWGVL
;
A
#
# COMPACT_ATOMS: atom_id res chain seq x y z
N LYS A 1 -9.48 -17.83 24.26
CA LYS A 1 -9.90 -19.08 23.60
C LYS A 1 -11.31 -18.86 23.07
N GLU A 2 -11.43 -18.53 21.79
CA GLU A 2 -12.62 -18.83 20.99
C GLU A 2 -12.10 -19.12 19.58
N ASP A 3 -12.40 -20.32 19.12
CA ASP A 3 -11.94 -20.90 17.87
C ASP A 3 -12.47 -20.09 16.70
N PHE A 4 -11.55 -19.46 15.95
CA PHE A 4 -11.77 -19.35 14.51
C PHE A 4 -11.82 -20.80 14.00
N ARG A 5 -13.00 -21.41 13.98
CA ARG A 5 -13.25 -22.60 13.17
C ARG A 5 -12.74 -22.23 11.80
N GLY A 6 -11.65 -22.86 11.36
CA GLY A 6 -11.21 -22.75 10.00
C GLY A 6 -12.42 -23.13 9.16
N LEU A 7 -13.01 -22.16 8.46
CA LEU A 7 -14.04 -22.44 7.47
C LEU A 7 -13.37 -23.29 6.40
N SER A 8 -13.36 -24.61 6.60
CA SER A 8 -12.95 -25.58 5.58
C SER A 8 -14.12 -25.64 4.61
N ASN A 9 -14.15 -24.70 3.68
CA ASN A 9 -15.18 -24.70 2.67
C ASN A 9 -14.84 -25.76 1.63
N LYS A 10 -15.76 -26.71 1.40
CA LYS A 10 -15.61 -27.74 0.35
C LYS A 10 -15.61 -27.09 -1.05
N TYR A 11 -16.17 -25.89 -1.15
CA TYR A 11 -16.32 -25.12 -2.37
C TYR A 11 -15.67 -23.75 -2.21
N TYR A 12 -14.99 -23.29 -3.25
CA TYR A 12 -14.43 -21.95 -3.32
C TYR A 12 -15.17 -21.15 -4.39
N PHE A 13 -15.53 -19.91 -4.06
CA PHE A 13 -16.17 -19.02 -5.02
C PHE A 13 -15.14 -18.57 -6.06
N ILE A 14 -15.45 -18.84 -7.32
CA ILE A 14 -14.70 -18.36 -8.48
C ILE A 14 -15.44 -17.14 -9.02
N LYS A 15 -14.74 -16.01 -9.08
CA LYS A 15 -15.27 -14.81 -9.77
C LYS A 15 -15.05 -14.97 -11.26
N THR A 16 -16.14 -14.89 -12.03
CA THR A 16 -16.10 -14.80 -13.49
C THR A 16 -15.88 -13.35 -13.91
N ASP A 17 -15.02 -13.14 -14.89
CA ASP A 17 -14.92 -11.85 -15.59
C ASP A 17 -16.15 -11.61 -16.46
N LEU A 18 -16.44 -10.34 -16.77
CA LEU A 18 -17.62 -9.95 -17.57
C LEU A 18 -17.65 -10.55 -18.98
N LYS A 19 -16.51 -11.05 -19.46
CA LYS A 19 -16.31 -11.57 -20.83
C LYS A 19 -16.09 -13.08 -20.88
N GLU A 20 -16.22 -13.79 -19.77
CA GLU A 20 -16.02 -15.24 -19.73
C GLU A 20 -17.24 -15.96 -19.13
N THR A 21 -17.45 -17.17 -19.60
CA THR A 21 -18.40 -18.12 -19.00
C THR A 21 -17.81 -18.74 -17.72
N THR A 22 -18.67 -19.32 -16.88
CA THR A 22 -18.24 -20.05 -15.68
C THR A 22 -17.26 -21.19 -16.00
N ILE A 23 -17.43 -21.86 -17.14
CA ILE A 23 -16.54 -22.96 -17.57
C ILE A 23 -15.16 -22.42 -17.96
N GLU A 24 -15.12 -21.31 -18.69
CA GLU A 24 -13.86 -20.64 -19.06
C GLU A 24 -13.11 -20.13 -17.83
N ALA A 25 -13.81 -19.46 -16.90
CA ALA A 25 -13.25 -19.03 -15.63
C ALA A 25 -12.65 -20.20 -14.83
N TYR A 26 -13.37 -21.32 -14.78
CA TYR A 26 -12.91 -22.54 -14.12
C TYR A 26 -11.65 -23.11 -14.76
N LYS A 27 -11.59 -23.21 -16.10
CA LYS A 27 -10.40 -23.68 -16.82
C LYS A 27 -9.22 -22.75 -16.56
N ARG A 28 -9.41 -21.44 -16.75
CA ARG A 28 -8.41 -20.40 -16.53
C ARG A 28 -7.82 -20.48 -15.12
N ILE A 29 -8.65 -20.50 -14.07
CA ILE A 29 -8.17 -20.56 -12.69
C ILE A 29 -7.41 -21.85 -12.39
N ASN A 30 -7.82 -22.99 -12.96
CA ASN A 30 -7.07 -24.23 -12.77
C ASN A 30 -5.71 -24.20 -13.45
N GLU A 31 -5.63 -23.69 -14.68
CA GLU A 31 -4.38 -23.51 -15.40
C GLU A 31 -3.45 -22.54 -14.68
N GLU A 32 -3.97 -21.38 -14.28
CA GLU A 32 -3.26 -20.37 -13.49
C GLU A 32 -2.76 -20.93 -12.16
N SER A 33 -3.61 -21.67 -11.44
CA SER A 33 -3.26 -22.31 -10.17
C SER A 33 -2.19 -23.37 -10.32
N LYS A 34 -2.27 -24.19 -11.38
CA LYS A 34 -1.26 -25.22 -11.66
C LYS A 34 0.08 -24.57 -11.99
N ALA A 35 0.08 -23.55 -12.85
CA ALA A 35 1.29 -22.84 -13.25
C ALA A 35 2.02 -22.22 -12.04
N ILE A 36 1.30 -21.50 -11.17
CA ILE A 36 1.93 -20.90 -9.98
C ILE A 36 2.34 -21.95 -8.94
N ALA A 37 1.58 -23.04 -8.80
CA ALA A 37 1.92 -24.12 -7.89
C ALA A 37 3.19 -24.86 -8.33
N GLU A 38 3.33 -25.18 -9.62
CA GLU A 38 4.55 -25.79 -10.15
C GLU A 38 5.75 -24.85 -9.94
N LYS A 39 5.58 -23.57 -10.27
CA LYS A 39 6.66 -22.58 -10.14
C LYS A 39 7.13 -22.37 -8.71
N THR A 40 6.25 -22.55 -7.74
CA THR A 40 6.52 -22.33 -6.31
C THR A 40 6.71 -23.61 -5.52
N ASN A 41 6.90 -24.77 -6.17
CA ASN A 41 6.96 -26.08 -5.51
C ASN A 41 5.79 -26.29 -4.53
N ARG A 42 4.59 -25.89 -4.96
CA ARG A 42 3.29 -25.96 -4.28
C ARG A 42 3.17 -25.06 -3.04
N GLN A 43 4.08 -24.10 -2.84
CA GLN A 43 3.96 -23.10 -1.78
C GLN A 43 2.74 -22.19 -1.99
N VAL A 44 2.43 -21.87 -3.26
CA VAL A 44 1.30 -21.03 -3.68
C VAL A 44 0.36 -21.88 -4.54
N ASP A 45 -0.91 -21.96 -4.16
CA ASP A 45 -1.92 -22.73 -4.91
C ASP A 45 -3.31 -22.12 -4.70
N MET A 46 -3.86 -21.50 -5.75
CA MET A 46 -5.13 -20.78 -5.63
C MET A 46 -6.32 -21.74 -5.44
N ARG A 47 -6.20 -23.01 -5.84
CA ARG A 47 -7.24 -24.04 -5.59
C ARG A 47 -7.46 -24.28 -4.09
N LYS A 48 -6.52 -23.87 -3.24
CA LYS A 48 -6.60 -23.99 -1.77
C LYS A 48 -7.12 -22.72 -1.08
N SER A 49 -7.54 -21.70 -1.84
CA SER A 49 -7.99 -20.43 -1.27
C SER A 49 -9.07 -19.71 -2.09
N GLY A 50 -9.26 -20.05 -3.36
CA GLY A 50 -10.39 -19.60 -4.18
C GLY A 50 -10.20 -18.27 -4.90
N SER A 51 -9.27 -17.42 -4.47
CA SER A 51 -9.05 -16.12 -5.10
C SER A 51 -7.61 -15.66 -5.01
N TYR A 52 -7.22 -14.74 -5.90
CA TYR A 52 -5.93 -14.06 -5.87
C TYR A 52 -5.66 -13.40 -4.52
N THR A 53 -6.65 -12.65 -4.02
CA THR A 53 -6.58 -11.94 -2.75
C THR A 53 -6.31 -12.87 -1.56
N LEU A 54 -7.10 -13.94 -1.41
CA LEU A 54 -6.93 -14.89 -0.32
C LEU A 54 -5.64 -15.70 -0.46
N THR A 55 -5.25 -16.04 -1.70
CA THR A 55 -3.96 -16.70 -1.97
C THR A 55 -2.81 -15.82 -1.52
N SER A 56 -2.82 -14.54 -1.92
CA SER A 56 -1.76 -13.59 -1.61
C SER A 56 -1.68 -13.31 -0.11
N LEU A 57 -2.83 -13.11 0.55
CA LEU A 57 -2.91 -12.94 2.00
C LEU A 57 -2.41 -14.18 2.76
N LYS A 58 -2.73 -15.38 2.28
CA LYS A 58 -2.26 -16.65 2.87
C LYS A 58 -0.75 -16.82 2.72
N LEU A 59 -0.18 -16.44 1.56
CA LEU A 59 1.26 -16.42 1.37
C LEU A 59 1.91 -15.39 2.30
N PHE A 60 1.41 -14.16 2.30
CA PHE A 60 1.89 -13.06 3.15
C PHE A 60 1.94 -13.46 4.62
N ARG A 61 0.85 -14.01 5.17
CA ARG A 61 0.77 -14.49 6.57
C ARG A 61 1.77 -15.60 6.91
N LYS A 62 2.21 -16.39 5.92
CA LYS A 62 3.23 -17.44 6.11
C LYS A 62 4.66 -16.91 6.05
N THR A 63 4.86 -15.74 5.45
CA THR A 63 6.20 -15.23 5.11
C THR A 63 6.57 -13.95 5.85
N THR A 64 5.59 -13.20 6.37
CA THR A 64 5.81 -11.98 7.13
C THR A 64 6.43 -12.29 8.50
N LEU A 65 7.30 -11.40 8.97
CA LEU A 65 7.82 -11.42 10.34
C LEU A 65 6.97 -10.56 11.30
N ALA A 66 5.93 -9.89 10.79
CA ALA A 66 4.99 -9.14 11.61
C ALA A 66 4.19 -10.07 12.56
N PRO A 67 3.65 -9.53 13.67
CA PRO A 67 2.75 -10.29 14.52
C PRO A 67 1.60 -10.91 13.73
N LYS A 68 1.23 -12.15 14.08
CA LYS A 68 0.12 -12.87 13.42
C LYS A 68 -1.23 -12.17 13.52
N ARG A 69 -1.39 -11.33 14.54
CA ARG A 69 -2.58 -10.54 14.81
C ARG A 69 -2.16 -9.12 15.11
N SER A 70 -2.68 -8.17 14.32
CA SER A 70 -2.53 -6.75 14.59
C SER A 70 -3.31 -6.37 15.85
N GLU A 71 -2.83 -5.35 16.55
CA GLU A 71 -3.61 -4.70 17.60
C GLU A 71 -4.92 -4.15 17.02
N LYS A 72 -5.97 -4.10 17.85
CA LYS A 72 -7.24 -3.52 17.43
C LYS A 72 -7.06 -2.00 17.35
N ILE A 73 -7.27 -1.45 16.16
CA ILE A 73 -7.30 0.00 15.92
C ILE A 73 -8.57 0.57 16.58
N ASP A 74 -8.43 1.66 17.32
CA ASP A 74 -9.57 2.35 17.92
C ASP A 74 -10.33 3.21 16.88
N GLU A 75 -11.54 3.64 17.22
CA GLU A 75 -12.40 4.40 16.29
C GLU A 75 -11.77 5.73 15.85
N LYS A 76 -11.03 6.39 16.74
CA LYS A 76 -10.41 7.69 16.50
C LYS A 76 -9.20 7.57 15.58
N GLU A 77 -8.35 6.58 15.82
CA GLU A 77 -7.23 6.23 14.96
C GLU A 77 -7.72 5.80 13.58
N ASN A 78 -8.75 4.95 13.51
CA ASN A 78 -9.38 4.52 12.26
C ASN A 78 -9.94 5.71 11.47
N ALA A 79 -10.58 6.67 12.14
CA ALA A 79 -11.06 7.89 11.48
C ALA A 79 -9.92 8.68 10.85
N TRP A 80 -8.79 8.84 11.54
CA TRP A 80 -7.62 9.55 11.00
C TRP A 80 -6.97 8.80 9.85
N LEU A 81 -6.85 7.48 9.93
CA LEU A 81 -6.35 6.64 8.84
C LEU A 81 -7.22 6.80 7.58
N ASN A 82 -8.55 6.73 7.73
CA ASN A 82 -9.49 6.88 6.62
C ASN A 82 -9.44 8.29 6.01
N LEU A 83 -9.39 9.33 6.84
CA LEU A 83 -9.31 10.71 6.36
C LEU A 83 -7.96 11.04 5.72
N ALA A 84 -6.86 10.42 6.17
CA ALA A 84 -5.54 10.57 5.57
C ALA A 84 -5.37 9.76 4.29
N SER A 85 -6.15 8.68 4.11
CA SER A 85 -6.05 7.80 2.96
C SER A 85 -6.52 8.49 1.68
N THR A 86 -5.56 8.92 0.86
CA THR A 86 -5.83 9.47 -0.46
C THR A 86 -5.45 8.47 -1.55
N GLY A 87 -6.25 8.39 -2.60
CA GLY A 87 -5.90 7.61 -3.80
C GLY A 87 -4.75 8.23 -4.60
N ALA A 88 -4.43 7.61 -5.73
CA ALA A 88 -3.34 8.04 -6.62
C ALA A 88 -3.41 9.53 -7.00
N LEU A 89 -2.23 10.12 -7.24
CA LEU A 89 -2.09 11.43 -7.86
C LEU A 89 -2.41 11.29 -9.36
N VAL A 90 -3.57 11.79 -9.76
CA VAL A 90 -3.98 11.89 -11.17
C VAL A 90 -4.07 13.36 -11.51
N PHE A 91 -3.33 13.78 -12.52
CA PHE A 91 -3.25 15.16 -12.94
C PHE A 91 -2.89 15.23 -14.42
N ALA A 92 -3.38 16.26 -15.10
CA ALA A 92 -3.05 16.56 -16.47
C ALA A 92 -3.07 18.08 -16.67
N GLU A 93 -2.17 18.56 -17.52
CA GLU A 93 -2.19 19.93 -18.05
C GLU A 93 -2.46 19.82 -19.54
N LYS A 94 -3.05 20.88 -20.13
CA LYS A 94 -3.24 20.92 -21.58
C LYS A 94 -1.86 20.85 -22.25
N TYR A 95 -1.71 19.92 -23.18
CA TYR A 95 -0.49 19.73 -23.96
C TYR A 95 -0.85 19.40 -25.41
N GLU A 96 -0.07 19.93 -26.35
CA GLU A 96 -0.17 19.67 -27.79
C GLU A 96 1.24 19.35 -28.32
N GLY A 97 1.39 18.22 -29.03
CA GLY A 97 2.67 17.74 -29.54
C GLY A 97 2.91 16.25 -29.28
N GLU A 98 4.09 15.76 -29.65
CA GLU A 98 4.53 14.39 -29.36
C GLU A 98 4.87 14.23 -27.88
N ALA A 99 4.45 13.12 -27.28
CA ALA A 99 4.71 12.83 -25.87
C ALA A 99 5.33 11.44 -25.68
N ILE A 100 6.16 11.30 -24.65
CA ILE A 100 6.74 10.02 -24.23
C ILE A 100 6.14 9.65 -22.87
N GLN A 101 5.59 8.45 -22.78
CA GLN A 101 5.04 7.91 -21.54
C GLN A 101 6.05 7.00 -20.85
N TYR A 102 6.20 7.17 -19.53
CA TYR A 102 6.93 6.27 -18.66
C TYR A 102 5.99 5.65 -17.62
N ASP A 103 6.25 4.42 -17.21
CA ASP A 103 5.52 3.75 -16.14
C ASP A 103 6.51 3.11 -15.14
N VAL A 104 6.18 3.20 -13.86
CA VAL A 104 6.99 2.62 -12.78
C VAL A 104 6.63 1.14 -12.66
N ASN A 105 7.61 0.28 -12.93
CA ASN A 105 7.42 -1.16 -12.84
C ASN A 105 7.13 -1.59 -11.39
N SER A 106 5.87 -1.98 -11.11
CA SER A 106 5.44 -2.46 -9.80
C SER A 106 5.63 -1.44 -8.67
N MET A 107 5.26 -0.18 -8.91
CA MET A 107 5.41 0.96 -7.97
C MET A 107 5.09 0.61 -6.50
N TYR A 108 3.89 0.09 -6.21
CA TYR A 108 3.51 -0.20 -4.81
C TYR A 108 4.43 -1.21 -4.14
N ILE A 109 4.85 -2.27 -4.84
CA ILE A 109 5.75 -3.28 -4.29
C ILE A 109 7.13 -2.68 -4.04
N TYR A 110 7.60 -1.85 -4.96
CA TYR A 110 8.86 -1.13 -4.80
C TYR A 110 8.82 -0.24 -3.53
N GLU A 111 7.75 0.53 -3.32
CA GLU A 111 7.61 1.37 -2.12
C GLU A 111 7.46 0.53 -0.83
N MET A 112 6.73 -0.59 -0.88
CA MET A 112 6.56 -1.51 0.26
C MET A 112 7.86 -2.15 0.73
N LEU A 113 8.78 -2.41 -0.21
CA LEU A 113 10.05 -3.10 0.03
C LEU A 113 11.25 -2.17 0.17
N LYS A 114 11.04 -0.87 -0.01
CA LYS A 114 12.11 0.13 0.07
C LYS A 114 12.80 0.04 1.43
N LYS A 115 14.13 0.19 1.43
CA LYS A 115 14.97 0.00 2.63
C LYS A 115 14.55 0.90 3.80
N GLU A 116 14.10 2.12 3.49
CA GLU A 116 13.65 3.09 4.47
C GLU A 116 12.16 2.94 4.84
N ALA A 117 11.42 2.06 4.17
CA ALA A 117 10.01 1.83 4.47
C ALA A 117 9.86 1.12 5.81
N SER A 118 8.93 1.61 6.61
CA SER A 118 8.51 0.99 7.85
C SER A 118 7.00 1.09 7.98
N TRP A 119 6.39 0.13 8.65
CA TRP A 119 4.94 -0.03 8.69
C TRP A 119 4.46 -0.22 10.13
N PRO A 120 3.44 0.51 10.60
CA PRO A 120 2.90 0.33 11.94
C PRO A 120 2.33 -1.08 12.14
N ILE A 121 2.66 -1.68 13.29
CA ILE A 121 2.14 -2.99 13.73
C ILE A 121 1.39 -2.91 15.07
N ALA A 122 1.36 -1.73 15.67
CA ALA A 122 0.69 -1.43 16.92
C ALA A 122 0.08 -0.03 16.87
N THR A 123 -0.78 0.26 17.85
CA THR A 123 -1.55 1.50 17.93
C THR A 123 -0.67 2.75 18.01
N GLY A 124 -1.08 3.79 17.28
CA GLY A 124 -0.44 5.11 17.34
C GLY A 124 -0.79 5.86 18.63
N LYS A 125 -0.05 6.95 18.91
CA LYS A 125 -0.35 7.85 20.02
C LYS A 125 -0.69 9.24 19.53
N PHE A 126 -1.87 9.72 19.89
CA PHE A 126 -2.26 11.11 19.66
C PHE A 126 -1.40 12.06 20.48
N ARG A 127 -0.97 13.16 19.84
CA ARG A 127 -0.13 14.21 20.40
C ARG A 127 -0.58 15.56 19.89
N THR A 128 -0.21 16.58 20.63
CA THR A 128 -0.29 17.97 20.23
C THR A 128 1.14 18.48 20.15
N ILE A 129 1.56 18.79 18.93
CA ILE A 129 2.90 19.30 18.61
C ILE A 129 2.77 20.82 18.51
N ASP A 130 3.69 21.53 19.17
CA ASP A 130 3.82 22.97 19.03
C ASP A 130 4.16 23.31 17.57
N VAL A 131 3.28 24.08 16.94
CA VAL A 131 3.35 24.45 15.52
C VAL A 131 4.64 25.21 15.20
N SER A 132 5.18 25.98 16.16
CA SER A 132 6.40 26.79 15.98
C SER A 132 7.66 25.93 15.80
N LEU A 133 7.65 24.68 16.26
CA LEU A 133 8.77 23.77 16.12
C LEU A 133 8.89 23.18 14.72
N VAL A 134 7.76 23.07 14.01
CA VAL A 134 7.67 22.27 12.78
C VAL A 134 8.27 22.98 11.57
N GLU A 135 8.31 24.31 11.54
CA GLU A 135 8.90 25.04 10.41
C GLU A 135 10.33 24.58 10.11
N LYS A 136 11.10 24.28 11.16
CA LYS A 136 12.50 23.84 11.09
C LYS A 136 12.69 22.35 10.80
N TRP A 137 11.62 21.55 10.82
CA TRP A 137 11.72 20.10 10.62
C TRP A 137 11.88 19.75 9.14
N ASN A 138 12.95 19.03 8.79
CA ASN A 138 13.09 18.43 7.45
C ASN A 138 12.58 16.99 7.40
N LYS A 139 12.41 16.36 8.57
CA LYS A 139 11.87 15.01 8.72
C LYS A 139 10.80 15.02 9.78
N PHE A 140 9.68 14.38 9.49
CA PHE A 140 8.58 14.26 10.42
C PHE A 140 8.65 12.90 11.13
N PRO A 141 8.23 12.81 12.40
CA PRO A 141 8.00 11.52 13.03
C PRO A 141 7.01 10.70 12.18
N TYR A 142 7.20 9.37 12.14
CA TYR A 142 6.30 8.49 11.41
C TYR A 142 4.87 8.63 11.96
N GLY A 143 3.96 9.14 11.14
CA GLY A 143 2.64 9.49 11.62
C GLY A 143 1.75 10.19 10.62
N ILE A 144 0.61 10.62 11.14
CA ILE A 144 -0.44 11.38 10.46
C ILE A 144 -0.61 12.71 11.20
N PHE A 145 -0.78 13.78 10.45
CA PHE A 145 -0.75 15.15 10.94
C PHE A 145 -1.91 15.95 10.36
N LYS A 146 -2.45 16.85 11.18
CA LYS A 146 -3.35 17.89 10.70
C LYS A 146 -2.53 19.09 10.28
N ALA A 147 -2.56 19.44 9.00
CA ALA A 147 -1.69 20.47 8.44
C ALA A 147 -2.32 21.17 7.24
N THR A 148 -1.90 22.41 7.00
CA THR A 148 -2.10 23.13 5.75
C THR A 148 -0.79 23.11 4.96
N ILE A 149 -0.90 22.92 3.65
CA ILE A 149 0.23 23.01 2.71
C ILE A 149 -0.06 24.19 1.79
N GLU A 150 0.86 25.14 1.75
CA GLU A 150 0.72 26.38 0.98
C GLU A 150 1.84 26.54 -0.05
N GLY A 151 1.54 27.37 -1.05
CA GLY A 151 2.42 27.67 -2.17
C GLY A 151 2.22 26.73 -3.34
N ASN A 152 2.98 26.99 -4.40
CA ASN A 152 3.11 26.10 -5.54
C ASN A 152 4.57 25.69 -5.66
N PRO A 153 4.84 24.48 -6.15
CA PRO A 153 6.23 24.11 -6.39
C PRO A 153 6.87 25.10 -7.37
N PRO A 154 8.18 25.37 -7.23
CA PRO A 154 8.89 26.18 -8.21
C PRO A 154 8.68 25.59 -9.60
N LYS A 155 8.26 26.41 -10.57
CA LYS A 155 8.20 26.00 -11.98
C LYS A 155 9.63 25.71 -12.47
N LYS A 156 10.09 24.47 -12.29
CA LYS A 156 11.38 24.01 -12.82
C LYS A 156 11.30 23.63 -14.31
N SER A 157 10.08 23.41 -14.82
CA SER A 157 9.75 23.13 -16.22
C SER A 157 8.45 23.83 -16.63
N LEU A 158 8.23 23.99 -17.94
CA LEU A 158 6.98 24.52 -18.52
C LEU A 158 5.75 23.65 -18.22
N GLN A 159 5.94 22.41 -17.77
CA GLN A 159 4.90 21.41 -17.54
C GLN A 159 5.17 20.65 -16.24
N CYS A 160 4.11 20.37 -15.50
CA CYS A 160 3.99 19.72 -14.19
C CYS A 160 4.19 20.63 -12.97
N THR A 161 3.07 21.09 -12.41
CA THR A 161 2.98 21.92 -11.20
C THR A 161 2.50 21.15 -9.95
N ARG A 162 2.31 19.83 -10.01
CA ARG A 162 1.69 19.06 -8.92
C ARG A 162 2.50 17.85 -8.49
N TYR A 163 3.06 17.90 -7.28
CA TYR A 163 3.85 16.81 -6.68
C TYR A 163 3.12 15.97 -5.63
N LEU A 164 1.96 16.43 -5.17
CA LEU A 164 1.14 15.71 -4.21
C LEU A 164 -0.34 15.97 -4.44
N ARG A 165 -1.15 15.07 -3.90
CA ARG A 165 -2.60 15.23 -3.87
C ARG A 165 -2.98 15.93 -2.58
N TYR A 166 -3.53 17.13 -2.68
CA TYR A 166 -4.03 17.86 -1.52
C TYR A 166 -5.21 17.10 -0.90
N ASN A 167 -5.17 16.95 0.41
CA ASN A 167 -6.22 16.30 1.17
C ASN A 167 -7.26 17.35 1.60
N PRO A 168 -8.54 17.23 1.19
CA PRO A 168 -9.58 18.19 1.57
C PRO A 168 -9.83 18.26 3.08
N HIS A 169 -9.50 17.21 3.83
CA HIS A 169 -9.62 17.17 5.28
C HIS A 169 -8.42 17.80 6.00
N ARG A 170 -7.37 18.23 5.27
CA ARG A 170 -6.13 18.76 5.84
C ARG A 170 -5.43 17.75 6.79
N ILE A 171 -5.59 16.46 6.49
CA ILE A 171 -4.94 15.36 7.22
C ILE A 171 -3.97 14.69 6.27
N TYR A 172 -2.69 14.65 6.65
CA TYR A 172 -1.60 14.23 5.78
C TYR A 172 -0.71 13.22 6.50
N THR A 173 -0.11 12.30 5.75
CA THR A 173 0.95 11.46 6.29
C THR A 173 2.26 12.25 6.38
N HIS A 174 3.19 11.79 7.21
CA HIS A 174 4.55 12.33 7.22
C HIS A 174 5.22 12.32 5.83
N PHE A 175 4.94 11.32 4.98
CA PHE A 175 5.45 11.27 3.62
C PHE A 175 4.95 12.44 2.77
N ASP A 176 3.67 12.79 2.88
CA ASP A 176 3.09 13.93 2.15
C ASP A 176 3.74 15.24 2.59
N LEU A 177 3.90 15.44 3.90
CA LEU A 177 4.50 16.66 4.46
C LEU A 177 5.98 16.80 4.09
N GLU A 178 6.75 15.71 4.17
CA GLU A 178 8.15 15.69 3.73
C GLU A 178 8.28 15.91 2.22
N CYS A 179 7.38 15.32 1.42
CA CYS A 179 7.32 15.54 -0.02
C CYS A 179 7.05 17.03 -0.33
N ALA A 180 6.08 17.64 0.37
CA ALA A 180 5.76 19.05 0.22
C ALA A 180 6.98 19.93 0.52
N LYS A 181 7.62 19.75 1.68
CA LYS A 181 8.81 20.52 2.07
C LYS A 181 9.98 20.34 1.10
N ARG A 182 10.25 19.11 0.65
CA ARG A 182 11.34 18.82 -0.31
C ARG A 182 11.13 19.54 -1.64
N ASN A 183 9.88 19.80 -2.00
CA ASN A 183 9.51 20.52 -3.21
C ASN A 183 9.31 22.04 -3.00
N GLY A 184 9.75 22.57 -1.85
CA GLY A 184 9.72 24.01 -1.55
C GLY A 184 8.35 24.55 -1.14
N LEU A 185 7.38 23.67 -0.83
CA LEU A 185 6.09 24.09 -0.29
C LEU A 185 6.20 24.39 1.20
N LYS A 186 5.36 25.31 1.66
CA LYS A 186 5.26 25.65 3.08
C LYS A 186 4.28 24.70 3.75
N VAL A 187 4.66 24.18 4.91
CA VAL A 187 3.86 23.23 5.69
C VAL A 187 3.65 23.79 7.08
N TYR A 188 2.38 23.92 7.47
CA TYR A 188 1.95 24.45 8.76
C TYR A 188 1.08 23.42 9.46
N LEU A 189 1.44 23.00 10.68
CA LEU A 189 0.51 22.20 11.49
C LEU A 189 -0.67 23.07 11.92
N LEU A 190 -1.85 22.45 12.03
CA LEU A 190 -3.00 23.12 12.63
C LEU A 190 -2.80 23.24 14.14
N ASP A 191 -3.14 24.42 14.69
CA ASP A 191 -3.08 24.69 16.12
C ASP A 191 -4.34 24.14 16.82
N GLU A 192 -4.46 22.81 16.83
CA GLU A 192 -5.57 22.10 17.46
C GLU A 192 -5.09 20.82 18.17
N SER A 193 -5.84 20.40 19.18
CA SER A 193 -5.50 19.22 19.99
C SER A 193 -6.46 18.06 19.71
N PRO A 194 -5.98 16.86 19.33
CA PRO A 194 -4.63 16.56 18.85
C PRO A 194 -4.43 16.99 17.38
N ASN A 195 -3.22 17.39 17.02
CA ASN A 195 -2.80 17.67 15.64
C ASN A 195 -1.86 16.60 15.05
N ALA A 196 -1.49 15.58 15.83
CA ALA A 196 -0.66 14.49 15.34
C ALA A 196 -1.06 13.13 15.92
N LEU A 197 -0.91 12.09 15.11
CA LEU A 197 -0.99 10.67 15.47
C LEU A 197 0.36 10.05 15.12
N ILE A 198 1.13 9.65 16.15
CA ILE A 198 2.52 9.24 15.98
C ILE A 198 2.70 7.76 16.28
N TYR A 199 3.38 7.05 15.37
CA TYR A 199 3.85 5.69 15.58
C TYR A 199 5.32 5.71 15.98
N LYS A 200 5.65 5.07 17.10
CA LYS A 200 7.02 4.99 17.56
C LYS A 200 7.81 4.00 16.71
N LYS A 201 9.13 4.16 16.64
CA LYS A 201 9.99 3.24 15.89
C LYS A 201 9.85 1.78 16.34
N ASN A 202 9.67 1.53 17.65
CA ASN A 202 9.48 0.19 18.20
C ASN A 202 8.06 -0.38 17.99
N THR A 203 7.13 0.40 17.46
CA THR A 203 5.79 -0.03 17.04
C THR A 203 5.69 -0.18 15.52
N CYS A 204 6.82 -0.12 14.81
CA CYS A 204 6.90 -0.30 13.37
C CYS A 204 7.81 -1.48 13.04
N ILE A 205 7.53 -2.13 11.92
CA ILE A 205 8.37 -3.17 11.31
C ILE A 205 8.95 -2.66 9.99
N SER A 206 10.12 -3.14 9.58
CA SER A 206 10.69 -2.76 8.28
C SER A 206 9.87 -3.34 7.11
N GLY A 207 9.88 -2.67 5.96
CA GLY A 207 9.26 -3.17 4.74
C GLY A 207 9.81 -4.53 4.29
N SER A 208 11.12 -4.74 4.46
CA SER A 208 11.77 -6.02 4.17
C SER A 208 11.29 -7.15 5.08
N ASP A 209 11.12 -6.89 6.37
CA ASP A 209 10.67 -7.92 7.33
C ASP A 209 9.17 -8.21 7.16
N MET A 210 8.39 -7.19 6.81
CA MET A 210 6.95 -7.34 6.62
C MET A 210 6.62 -8.02 5.29
N PHE A 211 7.17 -7.53 4.19
CA PHE A 211 6.76 -7.89 2.83
C PHE A 211 7.85 -8.59 2.01
N GLY A 212 9.12 -8.57 2.43
CA GLY A 212 10.28 -8.98 1.63
C GLY A 212 10.15 -10.38 1.04
N LYS A 213 9.94 -11.40 1.89
CA LYS A 213 9.85 -12.78 1.41
C LYS A 213 8.65 -13.01 0.48
N TRP A 214 7.48 -12.46 0.82
CA TRP A 214 6.28 -12.51 -0.04
C TRP A 214 6.51 -11.84 -1.39
N GLY A 215 7.00 -10.59 -1.35
CA GLY A 215 7.21 -9.75 -2.52
C GLY A 215 8.26 -10.33 -3.46
N ASN A 216 9.39 -10.80 -2.93
CA ASN A 216 10.48 -11.37 -3.72
C ASN A 216 10.07 -12.67 -4.44
N ILE A 217 9.32 -13.57 -3.79
CA ILE A 217 8.81 -14.80 -4.42
C ILE A 217 7.99 -14.44 -5.66
N LEU A 218 7.00 -13.55 -5.50
CA LEU A 218 6.08 -13.23 -6.59
C LEU A 218 6.72 -12.32 -7.64
N TYR A 219 7.59 -11.39 -7.25
CA TYR A 219 8.24 -10.47 -8.18
C TYR A 219 9.21 -11.20 -9.11
N ASN A 220 9.97 -12.17 -8.59
CA ASN A 220 10.86 -12.99 -9.41
C ASN A 220 10.09 -13.78 -10.45
N ILE A 221 8.99 -14.43 -10.07
CA ILE A 221 8.13 -15.18 -11.00
C ILE A 221 7.48 -14.24 -12.03
N LYS A 222 7.04 -13.04 -11.61
CA LYS A 222 6.52 -12.01 -12.51
C LYS A 222 7.53 -11.64 -13.61
N LYS A 223 8.81 -11.51 -13.27
CA LYS A 223 9.87 -11.14 -14.24
C LYS A 223 10.09 -12.21 -15.31
N GLU A 224 9.88 -13.48 -14.97
CA GLU A 224 10.02 -14.58 -15.92
C GLU A 224 8.89 -14.66 -16.96
N GLY A 225 7.74 -14.04 -16.67
CA GLY A 225 6.61 -13.98 -17.59
C GLY A 225 5.80 -15.28 -17.66
N GLY A 226 5.09 -15.48 -18.78
CA GLY A 226 4.17 -16.61 -18.96
C GLY A 226 2.95 -16.57 -18.02
N THR A 227 2.23 -17.69 -17.93
CA THR A 227 1.02 -17.82 -17.09
C THR A 227 1.33 -17.57 -15.62
N ALA A 228 2.38 -18.18 -15.08
CA ALA A 228 2.79 -17.98 -13.69
C ALA A 228 3.18 -16.52 -13.40
N GLY A 229 3.82 -15.83 -14.36
CA GLY A 229 4.16 -14.42 -14.24
C GLY A 229 2.94 -13.50 -14.20
N LYS A 230 1.93 -13.76 -15.05
CA LYS A 230 0.63 -13.06 -15.02
C LYS A 230 -0.07 -13.25 -13.67
N VAL A 231 -0.12 -14.49 -13.17
CA VAL A 231 -0.70 -14.82 -11.86
C VAL A 231 0.05 -14.11 -10.75
N SER A 232 1.38 -14.11 -10.78
CA SER A 232 2.20 -13.44 -9.76
C SER A 232 1.98 -11.93 -9.73
N LYS A 233 1.81 -11.29 -10.91
CA LYS A 233 1.42 -9.88 -10.98
C LYS A 233 0.07 -9.64 -10.29
N ALA A 234 -0.93 -10.48 -10.56
CA ALA A 234 -2.25 -10.35 -9.95
C ALA A 234 -2.19 -10.58 -8.42
N LEU A 235 -1.41 -11.56 -7.94
CA LEU A 235 -1.20 -11.80 -6.51
C LEU A 235 -0.51 -10.62 -5.81
N LEU A 236 0.50 -10.00 -6.44
CA LEU A 236 1.17 -8.82 -5.89
C LEU A 236 0.19 -7.65 -5.69
N VAL A 237 -0.61 -7.34 -6.71
CA VAL A 237 -1.57 -6.21 -6.65
C VAL A 237 -2.74 -6.50 -5.69
N SER A 238 -3.12 -7.77 -5.51
CA SER A 238 -4.28 -8.14 -4.69
C SER A 238 -4.07 -8.00 -3.18
N LEU A 239 -2.81 -7.98 -2.69
CA LEU A 239 -2.57 -7.86 -1.25
C LEU A 239 -2.96 -6.48 -0.72
N TRP A 240 -2.68 -5.43 -1.49
CA TRP A 240 -2.92 -4.04 -1.08
C TRP A 240 -4.38 -3.77 -0.69
N GLY A 241 -5.34 -4.35 -1.42
CA GLY A 241 -6.76 -4.12 -1.17
C GLY A 241 -7.33 -4.81 0.08
N VAL A 242 -6.53 -5.57 0.82
CA VAL A 242 -6.99 -6.32 2.02
C VAL A 242 -6.13 -6.14 3.26
N LEU A 243 -5.10 -5.30 3.18
CA LEU A 243 -4.37 -4.82 4.35
C LEU A 243 -5.12 -3.63 4.95
#